data_AF-A0A0D1A9E7-F1
#
_entry.id   AF-A0A0D1A9E7-F1
#
_cell.length_a   1.000
_cell.length_b   1.000
_cell.length_c   1.000
_cell.angle_alpha   90.00
_cell.angle_beta   90.00
_cell.angle_gamma   90.00
#
_symmetry.space_group_name_H-M   'P 1'
#
loop_
_entity.id
_entity.type
_entity.pdbx_description
1 polymer ?
#
loop_
_entity_poly.entity_id
_entity_poly.type
_entity_poly.pdbx_seq_one_letter_code
_entity_poly.pdbx_strand_id
1 'polypeptide(L)'
;MQKSELKQLIEQASGRTEADIVFKNAQIVDVYNARLIKGNLAIGNGKILGIGDDYHGKQEIDVAGKYITPGLIDPHIHIESASVSPAVFGQLATPHGTTTILADPHEIVNVAGVQII
;
A
#
# COMPACT_ATOMS: atom_id res chain seq x y z
N MET A 1 12.86 -5.98 -12.06
CA MET A 1 12.02 -5.14 -12.92
C MET A 1 12.59 -5.18 -14.32
N GLN A 2 11.76 -5.47 -15.33
CA GLN A 2 12.24 -5.51 -16.72
C GLN A 2 12.43 -4.09 -17.29
N LYS A 3 13.31 -3.92 -18.28
CA LYS A 3 13.58 -2.61 -18.89
C LYS A 3 12.33 -1.96 -19.51
N SER A 4 11.47 -2.77 -20.11
CA SER A 4 10.19 -2.33 -20.70
C SER A 4 9.25 -1.74 -19.64
N GLU A 5 9.13 -2.41 -18.51
CA GLU A 5 8.30 -2.02 -17.37
C GLU A 5 8.76 -0.68 -16.77
N LEU A 6 10.07 -0.53 -16.56
CA LEU A 6 10.64 0.74 -16.09
C LEU A 6 10.38 1.87 -17.08
N LYS A 7 10.54 1.62 -18.38
CA LYS A 7 10.26 2.63 -19.41
C LYS A 7 8.80 3.08 -19.33
N GLN A 8 7.87 2.15 -19.21
CA GLN A 8 6.44 2.47 -19.06
C GLN A 8 6.18 3.35 -17.83
N LEU A 9 6.73 2.99 -16.66
CA LEU A 9 6.58 3.77 -15.44
C LEU A 9 7.13 5.20 -15.60
N ILE A 10 8.26 5.38 -16.29
CA ILE A 10 8.85 6.70 -16.55
C ILE A 10 7.94 7.54 -17.45
N GLU A 11 7.39 6.94 -18.51
CA GLU A 11 6.43 7.63 -19.40
C GLU A 11 5.18 8.09 -18.62
N GLN A 12 4.63 7.23 -17.76
CA GLN A 12 3.47 7.57 -16.94
C GLN A 12 3.79 8.63 -15.88
N ALA A 13 4.92 8.48 -15.17
CA ALA A 13 5.33 9.43 -14.14
C ALA A 13 5.64 10.82 -14.70
N SER A 14 6.10 10.90 -15.94
CA SER A 14 6.34 12.16 -16.66
C SER A 14 5.10 12.77 -17.33
N GLY A 15 3.93 12.13 -17.21
CA GLY A 15 2.68 12.61 -17.80
C GLY A 15 2.58 12.42 -19.32
N ARG A 16 3.50 11.69 -19.95
CA ARG A 16 3.44 11.39 -21.40
C ARG A 16 2.37 10.36 -21.73
N THR A 17 2.03 9.51 -20.76
CA THR A 17 0.94 8.55 -20.84
C THR A 17 0.14 8.56 -19.53
N GLU A 18 -1.11 8.11 -19.59
CA GLU A 18 -1.98 8.05 -18.41
C GLU A 18 -1.48 7.02 -17.39
N ALA A 19 -1.62 7.37 -16.11
CA ALA A 19 -1.45 6.44 -15.00
C ALA A 19 -2.55 5.37 -15.02
N ASP A 20 -2.38 4.28 -14.26
CA ASP A 20 -3.42 3.26 -14.16
C ASP A 20 -4.56 3.75 -13.26
N ILE A 21 -4.21 4.32 -12.10
CA ILE A 21 -5.17 4.91 -11.15
C ILE A 21 -4.64 6.26 -10.67
N VAL A 22 -5.49 7.26 -10.58
CA VAL A 22 -5.20 8.53 -9.91
C VAL A 22 -6.22 8.79 -8.81
N PHE A 23 -5.74 9.00 -7.59
CA PHE A 23 -6.56 9.49 -6.49
C PHE A 23 -6.57 11.02 -6.51
N LYS A 24 -7.73 11.63 -6.71
CA LYS A 24 -7.90 13.07 -6.85
C LYS A 24 -8.25 13.73 -5.51
N ASN A 25 -7.83 14.98 -5.33
CA ASN A 25 -8.18 15.83 -4.18
C ASN A 25 -7.80 15.22 -2.81
N ALA A 26 -6.59 14.68 -2.69
CA ALA A 26 -6.13 14.02 -1.46
C ALA A 26 -5.37 14.98 -0.52
N GLN A 27 -5.33 14.61 0.77
CA GLN A 27 -4.34 15.07 1.75
C GLN A 27 -3.31 13.94 1.94
N ILE A 28 -2.19 13.99 1.23
CA ILE A 28 -1.15 12.95 1.31
C ILE A 28 -0.26 13.20 2.54
N VAL A 29 -0.12 12.18 3.39
CA VAL A 29 0.70 12.25 4.60
C VAL A 29 2.17 11.98 4.25
N ASP A 30 2.98 13.04 4.25
CA ASP A 30 4.43 12.98 4.11
C ASP A 30 5.04 12.73 5.51
N VAL A 31 5.20 11.45 5.83
CA VAL A 31 5.73 10.99 7.12
C VAL A 31 7.20 11.37 7.33
N TYR A 32 7.96 11.58 6.26
CA TYR A 32 9.38 11.94 6.36
C TYR A 32 9.54 13.40 6.78
N ASN A 33 8.77 14.31 6.19
CA ASN A 33 8.82 15.74 6.51
C ASN A 33 7.75 16.19 7.54
N ALA A 34 6.96 15.26 8.09
CA ALA A 34 5.88 15.53 9.03
C ALA A 34 4.89 16.61 8.55
N ARG A 35 4.45 16.52 7.29
CA ARG A 35 3.53 17.49 6.69
C ARG A 35 2.43 16.83 5.85
N LEU A 36 1.44 17.63 5.47
CA LEU A 36 0.39 17.24 4.53
C LEU A 36 0.65 17.88 3.17
N ILE A 37 0.64 17.06 2.12
CA ILE A 37 0.71 17.51 0.73
C ILE A 37 -0.69 17.43 0.14
N LYS A 38 -1.21 18.56 -0.34
CA LYS A 38 -2.47 18.59 -1.09
C LYS A 38 -2.17 18.28 -2.56
N GLY A 39 -2.99 17.45 -3.18
CA GLY A 39 -2.89 17.17 -4.61
C GLY A 39 -3.44 15.80 -4.97
N ASN A 40 -3.05 15.30 -6.14
CA ASN A 40 -3.45 13.98 -6.62
C ASN A 40 -2.28 12.99 -6.47
N LEU A 41 -2.59 11.72 -6.21
CA LEU A 41 -1.60 10.63 -6.14
C LEU A 41 -1.80 9.68 -7.33
N ALA A 42 -0.77 9.51 -8.15
CA ALA A 42 -0.81 8.64 -9.32
C ALA A 42 -0.13 7.29 -9.06
N ILE A 43 -0.78 6.20 -9.49
CA ILE A 43 -0.30 4.82 -9.40
C ILE A 43 -0.20 4.21 -10.81
N GLY A 44 0.92 3.56 -11.10
CA GLY A 44 1.13 2.78 -12.32
C GLY A 44 1.80 1.45 -11.97
N ASN A 45 1.25 0.35 -12.48
CA ASN A 45 1.73 -1.01 -12.26
C ASN A 45 2.10 -1.31 -10.77
N GLY A 46 1.20 -0.94 -9.86
CA GLY A 46 1.38 -1.14 -8.42
C GLY A 46 2.49 -0.28 -7.78
N LYS A 47 2.99 0.76 -8.45
CA LYS A 47 3.99 1.71 -7.96
C LYS A 47 3.43 3.13 -7.90
N ILE A 48 3.86 3.89 -6.90
CA ILE A 48 3.60 5.33 -6.83
C ILE A 48 4.43 6.02 -7.92
N LEU A 49 3.77 6.73 -8.82
CA LEU A 49 4.41 7.50 -9.90
C LEU A 49 4.80 8.89 -9.43
N GLY A 50 3.96 9.52 -8.61
CA GLY A 50 4.18 10.87 -8.10
C GLY A 50 2.95 11.47 -7.43
N ILE A 51 3.15 12.65 -6.87
CA ILE A 51 2.10 13.52 -6.32
C ILE A 51 2.11 14.81 -7.14
N GLY A 52 0.95 15.25 -7.62
CA GLY A 52 0.83 16.46 -8.42
C GLY A 52 -0.59 16.69 -8.93
N ASP A 53 -0.88 17.91 -9.37
CA ASP A 53 -2.23 18.29 -9.78
C ASP A 53 -2.57 17.83 -11.21
N ASP A 54 -1.57 17.70 -12.07
CA ASP A 54 -1.73 17.44 -13.51
C ASP A 54 -1.80 15.96 -13.89
N TYR A 55 -1.86 15.04 -12.91
CA TYR A 55 -1.97 13.61 -13.21
C TYR A 55 -3.38 13.23 -13.68
N HIS A 56 -3.40 12.46 -14.77
CA HIS A 56 -4.57 11.79 -15.33
C HIS A 56 -4.37 10.28 -15.34
N GLY A 57 -5.45 9.54 -15.06
CA GLY A 57 -5.43 8.09 -14.99
C GLY A 57 -6.56 7.46 -15.78
N LYS A 58 -6.35 6.21 -16.21
CA LYS A 58 -7.41 5.37 -16.80
C LYS A 58 -8.59 5.22 -15.85
N GLN A 59 -8.32 5.22 -14.55
CA GLN A 59 -9.30 5.31 -13.49
C GLN A 59 -8.96 6.49 -12.57
N GLU A 60 -9.93 7.38 -12.36
CA GLU A 60 -9.81 8.49 -11.42
C GLU A 60 -10.79 8.30 -10.25
N ILE A 61 -10.29 8.47 -9.02
CA ILE A 61 -11.05 8.30 -7.80
C ILE A 61 -10.93 9.59 -6.98
N ASP A 62 -12.01 10.36 -6.87
CA ASP A 62 -12.05 11.51 -5.98
C ASP A 62 -12.13 11.04 -4.52
N VAL A 63 -11.11 11.34 -3.72
CA VAL A 63 -11.09 11.00 -2.29
C VAL A 63 -11.66 12.11 -1.41
N ALA A 64 -12.21 13.18 -1.99
CA ALA A 64 -12.97 14.23 -1.32
C ALA A 64 -12.24 14.86 -0.12
N GLY A 65 -10.94 15.15 -0.27
CA GLY A 65 -10.12 15.75 0.78
C GLY A 65 -9.72 14.78 1.90
N LYS A 66 -9.99 13.47 1.76
CA LYS A 66 -9.53 12.47 2.73
C LYS A 66 -8.01 12.32 2.72
N TYR A 67 -7.52 11.72 3.78
CA TYR A 67 -6.10 11.42 3.96
C TYR A 67 -5.69 10.17 3.20
N ILE A 68 -4.53 10.23 2.54
CA ILE A 68 -3.83 9.06 2.03
C ILE A 68 -2.55 8.91 2.85
N THR A 69 -2.40 7.74 3.47
CA THR A 69 -1.21 7.36 4.22
C THR A 69 -0.53 6.18 3.54
N PRO A 70 0.76 5.92 3.82
CA PRO A 70 1.30 4.58 3.67
C PRO A 70 0.43 3.55 4.41
N GLY A 71 0.39 2.32 3.90
CA GLY A 71 -0.21 1.21 4.64
C GLY A 71 0.52 1.00 5.97
N LEU A 72 -0.24 0.62 7.00
CA LEU A 72 0.31 0.41 8.34
C LEU A 72 1.15 -0.88 8.36
N ILE A 73 2.22 -0.84 9.15
CA ILE A 73 3.13 -1.96 9.38
C ILE A 73 3.08 -2.29 10.87
N ASP A 74 2.68 -3.51 11.19
CA ASP A 74 2.80 -4.03 12.56
C ASP A 74 4.13 -4.79 12.70
N PRO A 75 5.11 -4.26 13.46
CA PRO A 75 6.46 -4.81 13.48
C PRO A 75 6.59 -6.10 14.28
N HIS A 76 5.59 -6.48 15.09
CA HIS A 76 5.66 -7.71 15.87
C HIS A 76 4.28 -8.12 16.41
N ILE A 77 3.76 -9.25 15.94
CA ILE A 77 2.55 -9.88 16.45
C ILE A 77 2.63 -11.40 16.44
N HIS A 78 1.62 -12.03 17.03
CA HIS A 78 1.33 -13.45 16.90
C HIS A 78 -0.11 -13.61 16.40
N ILE A 79 -0.31 -14.31 15.28
CA ILE A 79 -1.63 -14.50 14.68
C ILE A 79 -2.48 -15.43 15.56
N GLU A 80 -1.82 -16.39 16.19
CA GLU A 80 -2.36 -17.41 17.06
C GLU A 80 -3.11 -16.81 18.26
N SER A 81 -2.61 -15.70 18.79
CA SER A 81 -3.25 -14.94 19.87
C SER A 81 -4.61 -14.36 19.46
N ALA A 82 -4.86 -14.14 18.17
CA ALA A 82 -6.15 -13.73 17.64
C ALA A 82 -7.14 -14.89 17.46
N SER A 83 -6.71 -16.14 17.71
CA SER A 83 -7.55 -17.36 17.61
C SER A 83 -8.21 -17.55 16.24
N VAL A 84 -7.55 -17.09 15.17
CA VAL A 84 -8.01 -17.23 13.78
C VAL A 84 -6.86 -17.69 12.89
N SER A 85 -7.18 -18.16 11.68
CA SER A 85 -6.16 -18.52 10.69
C SER A 85 -5.51 -17.26 10.07
N PRO A 86 -4.29 -17.38 9.50
CA PRO A 86 -3.64 -16.25 8.82
C PRO A 86 -4.49 -15.59 7.73
N ALA A 87 -5.26 -16.40 6.98
CA ALA A 87 -6.15 -15.88 5.94
C ALA A 87 -7.27 -15.01 6.52
N VAL A 88 -7.88 -15.44 7.64
CA VAL A 88 -8.93 -14.67 8.32
C VAL A 88 -8.32 -13.43 8.99
N PHE A 89 -7.15 -13.55 9.61
CA PHE A 89 -6.45 -12.41 10.18
C PHE A 89 -6.19 -11.32 9.13
N GLY A 90 -5.69 -11.69 7.94
CA GLY A 90 -5.47 -10.75 6.83
C GLY A 90 -6.76 -10.04 6.38
N GLN A 91 -7.89 -10.76 6.33
CA GLN A 91 -9.20 -10.17 6.01
C GLN A 91 -9.68 -9.18 7.07
N LEU A 92 -9.32 -9.39 8.34
CA LEU A 92 -9.67 -8.49 9.44
C LEU A 92 -8.74 -7.28 9.52
N ALA A 93 -7.43 -7.45 9.27
CA ALA A 93 -6.45 -6.38 9.39
C ALA A 93 -6.48 -5.39 8.21
N THR A 94 -6.65 -5.89 6.99
CA THR A 94 -6.58 -5.07 5.76
C THR A 94 -7.61 -3.92 5.71
N PRO A 95 -8.89 -4.11 6.10
CA PRO A 95 -9.87 -3.02 6.14
C PRO A 95 -9.51 -1.87 7.07
N HIS A 96 -8.64 -2.12 8.06
CA HIS A 96 -8.14 -1.10 8.99
C HIS A 96 -6.82 -0.46 8.54
N GLY A 97 -6.35 -0.78 7.34
CA GLY A 97 -5.19 -0.14 6.72
C GLY A 97 -3.84 -0.83 6.96
N THR A 98 -3.80 -1.94 7.70
CA THR A 98 -2.58 -2.75 7.88
C THR A 98 -2.30 -3.56 6.63
N THR A 99 -1.17 -3.29 5.98
CA THR A 99 -0.75 -3.97 4.75
C THR A 99 0.41 -4.92 4.96
N THR A 100 1.09 -4.84 6.11
CA THR A 100 2.26 -5.66 6.41
C THR A 100 2.31 -5.98 7.89
N ILE A 101 2.63 -7.22 8.21
CA ILE A 101 2.83 -7.70 9.58
C ILE A 101 4.11 -8.53 9.64
N LEU A 102 4.78 -8.49 10.78
CA LEU A 102 5.85 -9.42 11.11
C LEU A 102 5.31 -10.35 12.20
N ALA A 103 4.80 -11.50 11.76
CA ALA A 103 4.23 -12.52 12.64
C ALA A 103 5.29 -13.54 13.05
N ASP A 104 5.55 -13.64 14.35
CA ASP A 104 6.42 -14.69 14.91
C ASP A 104 5.55 -15.92 15.23
N PRO A 105 5.73 -17.06 14.53
CA PRO A 105 4.84 -18.22 14.62
C PRO A 105 5.22 -19.15 15.79
N HIS A 106 5.74 -18.61 16.90
CA HIS A 106 6.34 -19.44 17.94
C HIS A 106 5.31 -20.34 18.62
N GLU A 107 4.04 -19.97 18.67
CA GLU A 107 2.96 -20.80 19.20
C GLU A 107 2.72 -22.02 18.30
N ILE A 108 2.62 -21.83 16.98
CA ILE A 108 2.53 -22.94 16.02
C ILE A 108 3.77 -23.84 16.11
N VAL A 109 4.96 -23.25 16.16
CA VAL A 109 6.22 -24.02 16.18
C VAL A 109 6.37 -24.82 17.48
N ASN A 110 5.99 -24.26 18.63
CA ASN A 110 6.04 -24.99 19.90
C ASN A 110 5.10 -26.20 19.93
N VAL A 111 3.95 -26.12 19.27
CA VAL A 111 2.96 -27.21 19.23
C VAL A 111 3.30 -28.24 18.14
N ALA A 112 3.65 -27.77 16.96
CA ALA A 112 3.63 -28.58 15.74
C ALA A 112 5.04 -28.80 15.14
N GLY A 113 6.04 -28.06 15.61
CA GLY A 113 7.43 -28.15 15.15
C GLY A 113 7.72 -27.36 13.87
N VAL A 114 8.98 -27.41 13.42
CA VAL A 114 9.52 -26.52 12.38
C VAL A 114 9.14 -26.93 10.95
N GLN A 115 8.70 -28.18 10.73
CA GLN A 115 8.47 -28.73 9.39
C GLN A 115 7.13 -28.29 8.74
N ILE A 116 6.33 -27.49 9.45
CA ILE A 116 4.97 -27.12 9.05
C ILE A 116 4.91 -25.71 8.42
N ILE A 117 6.02 -24.98 8.41
CA ILE A 117 6.13 -23.62 7.84
C ILE A 117 6.82 -23.67 6.48
#